data_AF-A0A963MF49-F1
#
_entry.id   AF-A0A963MF49-F1
#
_cell.length_a   1.000
_cell.length_b   1.000
_cell.length_c   1.000
_cell.angle_alpha   90.00
_cell.angle_beta   90.00
_cell.angle_gamma   90.00
#
_symmetry.space_group_name_H-M   'P 1'
#
loop_
_entity.id
_entity.type
_entity.pdbx_description
1 polymer ?
#
loop_
_entity_poly.entity_id
_entity_poly.type
_entity_poly.pdbx_seq_one_letter_code
_entity_poly.pdbx_strand_id
1 'polypeptide(L)'
;MQKRAVWSIAGNDSGGGAGLVADQRAAEAFGAHLCPVVAAVTAQNSRAVTRVEPVSAELLDAQLAALADDLPPATIKTGLLGSAANVAVVARWVDRLRERAPVAL
;
A
#
# COMPACT_ATOMS: atom_id res chain seq x y z
N MET A 1 7.27 9.49 -21.11
CA MET A 1 7.66 8.18 -20.54
C MET A 1 6.64 7.84 -19.47
N GLN A 2 5.94 6.69 -19.55
CA GLN A 2 4.96 6.29 -18.52
C GLN A 2 5.71 6.16 -17.18
N LYS A 3 5.27 6.86 -16.13
CA LYS A 3 5.87 6.72 -14.79
C LYS A 3 5.61 5.30 -14.29
N ARG A 4 6.64 4.64 -13.73
CA ARG A 4 6.51 3.31 -13.14
C ARG A 4 5.57 3.38 -11.92
N ALA A 5 4.56 2.51 -11.89
CA ALA A 5 3.62 2.44 -10.78
C ALA A 5 4.26 1.78 -9.55
N VAL A 6 4.05 2.38 -8.38
CA VAL A 6 4.48 1.85 -7.09
C VAL A 6 3.24 1.60 -6.25
N TRP A 7 2.95 0.34 -5.94
CA TRP A 7 1.90 0.04 -4.97
C TRP A 7 2.44 0.27 -3.57
N SER A 8 1.88 1.22 -2.82
CA SER A 8 2.16 1.31 -1.38
C SER A 8 0.99 0.74 -0.60
N ILE A 9 1.24 -0.35 0.12
CA ILE A 9 0.24 -1.06 0.91
C ILE A 9 0.53 -0.77 2.38
N ALA A 10 -0.19 0.19 2.97
CA ALA A 10 0.14 0.71 4.30
C ALA A 10 -1.08 1.33 5.01
N GLY A 11 -0.83 1.81 6.23
CA GLY A 11 -1.79 2.59 7.01
C GLY A 11 -1.94 4.02 6.49
N ASN A 12 -3.16 4.56 6.57
CA ASN A 12 -3.45 5.97 6.37
C ASN A 12 -3.25 6.74 7.69
N ASP A 13 -2.33 7.70 7.68
CA ASP A 13 -1.99 8.58 8.80
C ASP A 13 -2.75 9.91 8.70
N SER A 14 -3.66 10.18 9.64
CA SER A 14 -4.37 11.47 9.71
C SER A 14 -3.46 12.67 10.01
N GLY A 15 -2.29 12.46 10.61
CA GLY A 15 -1.30 13.49 10.86
C GLY A 15 -0.45 13.85 9.64
N GLY A 16 -0.52 13.04 8.57
CA GLY A 16 0.17 13.28 7.30
C GLY A 16 1.70 13.27 7.37
N GLY A 17 2.28 12.69 8.43
CA GLY A 17 3.72 12.61 8.63
C GLY A 17 4.32 11.24 8.31
N ALA A 18 3.49 10.19 8.27
CA ALA A 18 3.87 8.81 8.03
C ALA A 18 2.88 8.11 7.07
N GLY A 19 2.99 6.78 6.98
CA GLY A 19 2.07 5.94 6.21
C GLY A 19 1.98 6.33 4.73
N LEU A 20 0.81 6.12 4.15
CA LEU A 20 0.56 6.40 2.73
C LEU A 20 0.82 7.85 2.33
N VAL A 21 0.63 8.82 3.25
CA VAL A 21 0.89 10.23 2.97
C VAL A 21 2.39 10.51 2.81
N ALA A 22 3.22 9.93 3.67
CA ALA A 22 4.67 10.03 3.54
C ALA A 22 5.18 9.27 2.30
N ASP A 23 4.60 8.11 2.00
CA ASP A 23 4.94 7.33 0.82
C ASP A 23 4.64 8.11 -0.47
N GLN A 24 3.49 8.78 -0.55
CA GLN A 24 3.13 9.65 -1.68
C GLN A 24 4.17 10.74 -1.90
N ARG A 25 4.56 11.46 -0.84
CA ARG A 25 5.58 12.53 -0.94
C ARG A 25 6.93 11.98 -1.40
N ALA A 26 7.32 10.81 -0.91
CA ALA A 26 8.55 10.16 -1.34
C ALA A 26 8.47 9.79 -2.84
N ALA A 27 7.38 9.15 -3.27
CA ALA A 27 7.18 8.79 -4.67
C ALA A 27 7.17 10.02 -5.59
N GLU A 28 6.52 11.12 -5.19
CA GLU A 28 6.55 12.39 -5.92
C GLU A 28 7.97 12.94 -6.03
N ALA A 29 8.75 12.92 -4.94
CA ALA A 29 10.15 13.36 -4.95
C ALA A 29 11.04 12.50 -5.86
N PHE A 30 10.74 11.21 -6.01
CA PHE A 30 11.41 10.30 -6.95
C PHE A 30 10.79 10.27 -8.36
N GLY A 31 9.77 11.09 -8.63
CA GLY A 31 9.09 11.15 -9.93
C GLY A 31 8.31 9.88 -10.28
N ALA A 32 7.99 9.02 -9.30
CA ALA A 32 7.19 7.82 -9.48
C ALA A 32 5.67 8.11 -9.44
N HIS A 33 4.86 7.17 -9.91
CA HIS A 33 3.41 7.21 -9.74
C HIS A 33 3.02 6.25 -8.61
N LEU A 34 2.62 6.79 -7.46
CA LEU A 34 2.18 5.96 -6.33
C LEU A 34 0.71 5.57 -6.52
N CYS A 35 0.42 4.30 -6.33
CA CYS A 35 -0.92 3.77 -6.13
C CYS A 35 -1.09 3.44 -4.64
N PRO A 36 -1.80 4.27 -3.86
CA PRO A 36 -2.01 4.02 -2.44
C PRO A 36 -3.03 2.90 -2.25
N VAL A 37 -2.70 1.94 -1.39
CA VAL A 37 -3.57 0.82 -0.99
C VAL A 37 -3.72 0.87 0.53
N VAL A 38 -4.92 1.19 1.00
CA VAL A 38 -5.20 1.37 2.43
C VAL A 38 -5.38 0.01 3.08
N ALA A 39 -4.45 -0.36 3.96
CA ALA A 39 -4.52 -1.57 4.77
C ALA A 39 -5.10 -1.32 6.17
N ALA A 40 -4.97 -0.08 6.68
CA ALA A 40 -5.60 0.36 7.92
C ALA A 40 -5.80 1.87 7.91
N VAL A 41 -6.81 2.36 8.61
CA VAL A 41 -6.96 3.79 8.93
C VAL A 41 -6.53 4.02 10.37
N THR A 42 -5.73 5.05 10.59
CA THR A 42 -5.29 5.41 11.94
C THR A 42 -5.87 6.76 12.36
N ALA A 43 -6.30 6.86 13.61
CA ALA A 43 -6.43 8.13 14.30
C ALA A 43 -5.06 8.43 14.91
N GLN A 44 -4.23 9.16 14.15
CA GLN A 44 -2.84 9.44 14.46
C GLN A 44 -2.56 10.94 14.38
N ASN A 45 -1.73 11.44 15.29
CA ASN A 45 -1.14 12.77 15.24
C ASN A 45 0.36 12.69 15.57
N SER A 46 1.05 13.82 15.64
CA SER A 46 2.50 13.88 15.91
C SER A 46 2.94 13.37 17.28
N ARG A 47 1.99 13.06 18.19
CA ARG A 47 2.27 12.64 19.57
C ARG A 47 1.88 11.20 19.84
N ALA A 48 0.84 10.69 19.19
CA ALA A 48 0.31 9.35 19.46
C ALA A 48 -0.54 8.81 18.31
N VAL A 49 -0.69 7.48 18.31
CA VAL A 49 -1.75 6.75 17.61
C VAL A 49 -2.80 6.37 18.65
N THR A 50 -4.02 6.88 18.52
CA THR A 50 -5.09 6.62 19.49
C THR A 50 -6.04 5.50 19.05
N ARG A 51 -6.09 5.21 17.74
CA ARG A 51 -6.90 4.12 17.18
C ARG A 51 -6.29 3.61 15.89
N VAL A 52 -6.39 2.32 15.67
CA VAL A 52 -6.06 1.65 14.40
C VAL A 52 -7.27 0.80 14.01
N GLU A 53 -7.77 1.01 12.80
CA GLU A 53 -8.86 0.22 12.22
C GLU A 53 -8.34 -0.42 10.93
N PRO A 54 -8.03 -1.73 10.93
CA PRO A 54 -7.69 -2.46 9.72
C PRO A 54 -8.87 -2.45 8.75
N VAL A 55 -8.61 -2.30 7.45
CA VAL A 55 -9.65 -2.61 6.46
C VAL A 55 -9.88 -4.12 6.42
N SER A 56 -11.05 -4.54 5.95
CA SER A 56 -11.32 -5.96 5.74
C SER A 56 -10.39 -6.54 4.67
N ALA A 57 -10.08 -7.83 4.78
CA ALA A 57 -9.23 -8.53 3.83
C ALA A 57 -9.83 -8.54 2.42
N GLU A 58 -11.16 -8.58 2.32
CA GLU A 58 -11.91 -8.51 1.07
C GLU A 58 -11.74 -7.14 0.41
N LEU A 59 -11.82 -6.05 1.17
CA LEU A 59 -11.60 -4.70 0.63
C LEU A 59 -10.14 -4.49 0.23
N LEU A 60 -9.18 -5.03 0.99
CA LEU A 60 -7.77 -4.98 0.61
C LEU A 60 -7.52 -5.73 -0.71
N ASP A 61 -8.09 -6.93 -0.84
CA ASP A 61 -8.00 -7.73 -2.06
C ASP A 61 -8.64 -7.01 -3.26
N ALA A 62 -9.81 -6.39 -3.05
CA ALA A 62 -10.50 -5.61 -4.08
C ALA A 62 -9.68 -4.40 -4.56
N GLN A 63 -9.01 -3.68 -3.66
CA GLN A 63 -8.11 -2.57 -4.03
C GLN A 63 -6.96 -3.08 -4.91
N LEU A 64 -6.31 -4.18 -4.51
CA LEU A 64 -5.19 -4.77 -5.25
C LEU A 64 -5.65 -5.34 -6.60
N ALA A 65 -6.84 -5.95 -6.67
CA ALA A 65 -7.43 -6.44 -7.90
C ALA A 65 -7.70 -5.30 -8.90
N ALA A 66 -8.27 -4.19 -8.43
CA ALA A 66 -8.53 -3.02 -9.26
C ALA A 66 -7.22 -2.43 -9.83
N LEU A 67 -6.16 -2.34 -9.02
CA LEU A 67 -4.86 -1.89 -9.50
C LEU A 67 -4.19 -2.91 -10.44
N ALA A 68 -4.35 -4.21 -10.20
CA ALA A 68 -3.75 -5.24 -11.05
C ALA A 68 -4.28 -5.21 -12.49
N ASP A 69 -5.51 -4.73 -12.67
CA ASP A 69 -6.20 -4.63 -13.96
C ASP A 69 -5.66 -3.50 -14.84
N ASP A 70 -5.40 -2.31 -14.26
CA ASP A 70 -5.04 -1.09 -15.02
C ASP A 70 -3.62 -0.55 -14.70
N LEU A 71 -3.13 -0.76 -13.48
CA LEU A 71 -1.90 -0.15 -12.96
C LEU A 71 -0.98 -1.17 -12.26
N PRO A 72 -0.51 -2.23 -12.96
CA PRO A 72 0.36 -3.23 -12.36
C PRO A 72 1.66 -2.61 -11.81
N PRO A 73 2.18 -3.08 -10.67
CA PRO A 73 3.29 -2.43 -10.00
C PRO A 73 4.63 -2.79 -10.64
N ALA A 74 5.52 -1.81 -10.73
CA ALA A 74 6.95 -2.08 -10.92
C ALA A 74 7.66 -2.36 -9.58
N THR A 75 7.11 -1.82 -8.50
CA THR A 75 7.62 -1.95 -7.13
C THR A 75 6.45 -2.02 -6.18
N ILE A 76 6.57 -2.84 -5.14
CA ILE A 76 5.63 -2.85 -4.02
C ILE A 76 6.38 -2.36 -2.79
N LYS A 77 5.76 -1.45 -2.05
CA LYS A 77 6.21 -1.06 -0.72
C LYS A 77 5.15 -1.49 0.28
N THR A 78 5.55 -2.11 1.39
CA THR A 78 4.64 -2.47 2.48
C THR A 78 4.92 -1.65 3.73
N GLY A 79 3.86 -1.26 4.43
CA GLY A 79 3.91 -0.63 5.75
C GLY A 79 3.03 -1.37 6.76
N LEU A 80 2.30 -0.63 7.59
CA LEU A 80 1.31 -1.20 8.51
C LEU A 80 0.21 -1.93 7.73
N LEU A 81 0.06 -3.25 7.94
CA LEU A 81 -0.98 -4.08 7.30
C LEU A 81 -2.22 -4.32 8.16
N GLY A 82 -2.15 -4.03 9.47
CA GLY A 82 -3.29 -4.00 10.38
C GLY A 82 -3.83 -5.36 10.85
N SER A 83 -3.65 -6.47 10.10
CA SER A 83 -4.12 -7.79 10.51
C SER A 83 -3.36 -8.95 9.86
N ALA A 84 -3.42 -10.14 10.46
CA ALA A 84 -2.87 -11.36 9.85
C ALA A 84 -3.58 -11.73 8.54
N ALA A 85 -4.88 -11.45 8.44
CA ALA A 85 -5.65 -11.67 7.21
C ALA A 85 -5.13 -10.78 6.07
N ASN A 86 -4.81 -9.51 6.36
CA ASN A 86 -4.23 -8.58 5.38
C ASN A 86 -2.81 -9.00 4.98
N VAL A 87 -1.99 -9.49 5.92
CA VAL A 87 -0.68 -10.08 5.59
C VAL A 87 -0.83 -11.22 4.58
N ALA A 88 -1.80 -12.13 4.81
CA ALA A 88 -2.05 -13.26 3.92
C ALA A 88 -2.53 -12.81 2.52
N VAL A 89 -3.34 -11.76 2.43
CA VAL A 89 -3.73 -11.15 1.14
C VAL A 89 -2.51 -10.62 0.40
N VAL A 90 -1.68 -9.80 1.06
CA VAL A 90 -0.48 -9.21 0.45
C VAL A 90 0.49 -10.29 -0.01
N ALA A 91 0.73 -11.32 0.80
CA ALA A 91 1.61 -12.44 0.43
C ALA A 91 1.13 -13.13 -0.85
N ARG A 92 -0.17 -13.47 -0.95
CA ARG A 92 -0.74 -14.07 -2.17
C ARG A 92 -0.57 -13.20 -3.40
N TRP A 93 -0.72 -11.89 -3.27
CA TRP A 93 -0.52 -10.95 -4.38
C TRP A 93 0.95 -10.87 -4.81
N VAL A 94 1.89 -10.83 -3.85
CA VAL A 94 3.32 -10.85 -4.14
C VAL A 94 3.71 -12.13 -4.88
N ASP A 95 3.24 -13.29 -4.43
CA ASP A 95 3.53 -14.58 -5.08
C ASP A 95 2.97 -14.62 -6.51
N ARG A 96 1.70 -14.23 -6.70
CA ARG A 96 1.06 -14.12 -8.02
C ARG A 96 1.81 -13.18 -8.96
N LEU A 97 2.32 -12.06 -8.45
CA LEU A 97 3.05 -11.10 -9.28
C LEU A 97 4.43 -11.64 -9.67
N ARG A 98 5.13 -12.33 -8.75
CA ARG A 98 6.43 -12.97 -9.01
C ARG A 98 6.36 -14.06 -10.08
N GLU A 99 5.23 -14.79 -10.17
CA GLU A 99 4.98 -15.75 -11.25
C GLU A 99 4.95 -15.09 -12.64
N ARG A 100 4.58 -13.80 -12.72
CA ARG A 100 4.49 -13.04 -13.97
C ARG A 100 5.79 -12.29 -14.29
N ALA A 101 6.42 -11.68 -13.28
CA ALA A 101 7.72 -11.00 -13.39
C ALA A 101 8.31 -10.72 -12.00
N PRO A 102 9.65 -10.63 -11.84
CA PRO A 102 10.24 -10.24 -10.57
C PRO A 102 9.78 -8.84 -10.15
N VAL A 103 9.17 -8.73 -8.97
CA VAL A 103 8.80 -7.46 -8.35
C VAL A 103 9.77 -7.16 -7.20
N ALA A 104 10.32 -5.95 -7.19
CA ALA A 104 11.12 -5.47 -6.06
C ALA A 104 10.19 -5.11 -4.89
N LEU A 105 10.53 -5.61 -3.70
CA LEU A 105 9.87 -5.35 -2.41
C LEU A 105 10.77 -4.45 -1.55
#